data_AF-A0A9N9D202-F1
#
_entry.id   AF-A0A9N9D202-F1
#
_cell.length_a   1.000
_cell.length_b   1.000
_cell.length_c   1.000
_cell.angle_alpha   90.00
_cell.angle_beta   90.00
_cell.angle_gamma   90.00
#
_symmetry.space_group_name_H-M   'P 1'
#
loop_
_entity.id
_entity.type
_entity.pdbx_description
1 polymer ?
#
loop_
_entity_poly.entity_id
_entity_poly.type
_entity_poly.pdbx_seq_one_letter_code
_entity_poly.pdbx_strand_id
1 'polypeptide(L)'
;MGKRKSSHAIITLQERHVNWMITYLDPTPLAFFQYIFPTHRVRATEKYQKTLDLALNETNDQEVLNKLRRMKRAEARILFDWEAWMQQKTAILVRRSVRNTNINIHEEINTFAQNKVKLYPSKSNKGLAISTLKKSWKNSTGTISKTSQN
;
A
#
# COMPACT_ATOMS: atom_id res chain seq x y z
N MET A 1 -26.37 -34.84 17.92
CA MET A 1 -26.07 -33.47 17.42
C MET A 1 -24.62 -33.13 17.77
N GLY A 2 -23.69 -33.31 16.83
CA GLY A 2 -22.28 -32.99 17.04
C GLY A 2 -22.03 -31.50 16.79
N LYS A 3 -21.75 -30.73 17.85
CA LYS A 3 -21.30 -29.34 17.71
C LYS A 3 -19.88 -29.37 17.13
N ARG A 4 -19.73 -29.02 15.85
CA ARG A 4 -18.42 -28.78 15.22
C ARG A 4 -17.80 -27.56 15.88
N LYS A 5 -16.77 -27.77 16.69
CA LYS A 5 -15.90 -26.69 17.17
C LYS A 5 -15.08 -26.21 15.97
N SER A 6 -15.44 -25.05 15.42
CA SER A 6 -14.55 -24.33 14.50
C SER A 6 -13.43 -23.73 15.34
N SER A 7 -12.28 -24.40 15.37
CA SER A 7 -11.06 -23.86 15.96
C SER A 7 -10.48 -22.81 15.01
N HIS A 8 -10.99 -21.59 15.05
CA HIS A 8 -10.25 -20.44 14.50
C HIS A 8 -9.03 -20.23 15.42
N ALA A 9 -7.94 -20.92 15.13
CA ALA A 9 -6.67 -20.68 15.80
C ALA A 9 -6.29 -19.21 15.58
N ILE A 10 -6.08 -18.46 16.66
CA ILE A 10 -5.62 -17.08 16.58
C ILE A 10 -4.16 -17.14 16.12
N ILE A 11 -3.95 -16.96 14.82
CA ILE A 11 -2.61 -16.91 14.24
C ILE A 11 -1.92 -15.66 14.79
N THR A 12 -0.77 -15.84 15.43
CA THR A 12 0.02 -14.73 15.96
C THR A 12 0.60 -13.88 14.83
N LEU A 13 0.92 -12.62 15.11
CA LEU A 13 1.56 -11.76 14.09
C LEU A 13 2.89 -12.34 13.58
N GLN A 14 3.63 -13.02 14.46
CA GLN A 14 4.87 -13.69 14.12
C GLN A 14 4.66 -14.87 13.18
N GLU A 15 3.69 -15.75 13.48
CA GLU A 15 3.30 -16.85 12.59
C GLU A 15 2.85 -16.32 11.21
N ARG A 16 2.15 -15.18 11.17
CA ARG A 16 1.79 -14.55 9.91
C ARG A 16 3.02 -14.11 9.11
N HIS A 17 4.05 -13.58 9.76
CA HIS A 17 5.28 -13.19 9.08
C HIS A 17 6.07 -14.42 8.58
N VAL A 18 6.11 -15.50 9.37
CA VAL A 18 6.78 -16.75 8.98
C VAL A 18 6.05 -17.41 7.81
N ASN A 19 4.73 -17.55 7.91
CA ASN A 19 3.89 -18.05 6.81
C ASN A 19 4.05 -17.23 5.54
N TRP A 20 4.09 -15.90 5.65
CA TRP A 20 4.38 -15.03 4.51
C TRP A 20 5.74 -15.35 3.91
N MET A 21 6.79 -15.48 4.72
CA MET A 21 8.15 -15.73 4.25
C MET A 21 8.31 -17.09 3.54
N ILE A 22 7.62 -18.13 4.04
CA ILE A 22 7.59 -19.47 3.44
C ILE A 22 6.88 -19.42 2.08
N THR A 23 5.69 -18.82 2.03
CA THR A 23 4.81 -18.83 0.85
C THR A 23 5.19 -17.82 -0.22
N TYR A 24 5.86 -16.73 0.13
CA TYR A 24 6.21 -15.67 -0.82
C TYR A 24 7.31 -16.11 -1.77
N LEU A 25 7.19 -15.74 -3.05
CA LEU A 25 8.05 -16.22 -4.13
C LEU A 25 9.51 -15.82 -3.95
N ASP A 26 9.76 -14.56 -3.55
CA ASP A 26 11.11 -14.03 -3.34
C ASP A 26 11.15 -13.15 -2.07
N PRO A 27 11.33 -13.76 -0.88
CA PRO A 27 11.23 -13.07 0.40
C PRO A 27 12.50 -12.27 0.71
N THR A 28 12.84 -11.33 -0.17
CA THR A 28 13.95 -10.39 0.05
C THR A 28 13.66 -9.49 1.26
N PRO A 29 14.71 -8.94 1.90
CA PRO A 29 14.52 -7.93 2.94
C PRO A 29 13.63 -6.77 2.48
N LEU A 30 13.82 -6.29 1.24
CA LEU A 30 12.98 -5.22 0.67
C LEU A 30 11.50 -5.62 0.62
N ALA A 31 11.17 -6.80 0.08
CA ALA A 31 9.79 -7.28 -0.01
C ALA A 31 9.17 -7.43 1.39
N PHE A 32 9.95 -7.91 2.36
CA PHE A 32 9.50 -8.02 3.74
C PHE A 32 9.24 -6.65 4.39
N PHE A 33 10.08 -5.65 4.15
CA PHE A 33 9.87 -4.29 4.65
C PHE A 33 8.64 -3.64 4.04
N GLN A 34 8.41 -3.84 2.74
CA GLN A 34 7.17 -3.43 2.10
C GLN A 34 5.95 -4.12 2.71
N TYR A 35 6.07 -5.36 3.16
CA TYR A 35 4.97 -6.10 3.78
C TYR A 35 4.64 -5.60 5.20
N ILE A 36 5.65 -5.41 6.06
CA ILE A 36 5.43 -5.06 7.47
C ILE A 36 5.41 -3.55 7.76
N PHE A 37 5.74 -2.71 6.76
CA PHE A 37 5.82 -1.25 6.85
C PHE A 37 6.60 -0.73 8.09
N PRO A 38 7.87 -1.13 8.28
CA PRO A 38 8.61 -0.77 9.48
C PRO A 38 9.01 0.71 9.50
N THR A 39 9.29 1.23 10.70
CA THR A 39 9.76 2.61 10.92
C THR A 39 11.24 2.71 11.27
N HIS A 40 11.77 1.77 12.05
CA HIS A 40 13.15 1.82 12.54
C HIS A 40 13.99 0.70 11.92
N ARG A 41 15.17 1.07 11.39
CA ARG A 41 16.10 0.15 10.72
C ARG A 41 16.43 -1.07 11.55
N VAL A 42 16.96 -0.85 12.77
CA VAL A 42 17.43 -1.92 13.67
C VAL A 42 16.32 -2.94 13.92
N ARG A 43 15.13 -2.46 14.32
CA ARG A 43 13.97 -3.32 14.57
C ARG A 43 13.48 -4.05 13.32
N ALA A 44 13.62 -3.45 12.14
CA ALA A 44 13.23 -4.07 10.87
C ALA A 44 14.18 -5.22 10.51
N THR A 45 15.49 -4.97 10.60
CA THR A 45 16.54 -5.95 10.36
C THR A 45 16.42 -7.13 11.31
N GLU A 46 16.34 -6.88 12.63
CA GLU A 46 16.17 -7.92 13.64
C GLU A 46 14.92 -8.76 13.38
N LYS A 47 13.80 -8.11 13.04
CA LYS A 47 12.54 -8.80 12.77
C LYS A 47 12.64 -9.67 11.51
N TYR A 48 13.29 -9.20 10.46
CA TYR A 48 13.52 -9.99 9.25
C TYR A 48 14.39 -11.22 9.56
N GLN A 49 15.54 -11.03 10.21
CA GLN A 49 16.46 -12.12 10.59
C GLN A 49 15.75 -13.17 11.46
N LYS A 50 15.05 -12.73 12.51
CA LYS A 50 14.30 -13.63 13.39
C LYS A 50 13.21 -14.40 12.64
N THR A 51 12.49 -13.74 11.74
CA THR A 51 11.46 -14.39 10.92
C THR A 51 12.08 -15.42 9.97
N LEU A 52 13.24 -15.10 9.39
CA LEU A 52 13.98 -16.00 8.49
C LEU A 52 14.50 -17.24 9.21
N ASP A 53 15.05 -17.08 10.40
CA ASP A 53 15.52 -18.21 11.21
C ASP A 53 14.36 -19.13 11.63
N LEU A 54 13.20 -18.56 11.95
CA LEU A 54 12.01 -19.36 12.26
C LEU A 54 11.46 -20.07 11.02
N ALA A 55 11.37 -19.38 9.89
CA ALA A 55 10.94 -19.97 8.63
C ALA A 55 11.84 -21.14 8.21
N LEU A 56 13.15 -21.03 8.43
CA LEU A 56 14.11 -22.11 8.20
C LEU A 56 13.90 -23.33 9.10
N ASN A 57 13.39 -23.14 10.31
CA ASN A 57 13.12 -24.22 11.26
C ASN A 57 11.72 -24.83 11.09
N GLU A 58 10.75 -24.09 10.57
CA GLU A 58 9.35 -24.51 10.44
C GLU A 58 9.03 -25.24 9.13
N THR A 59 9.86 -25.09 8.09
CA THR A 59 9.60 -25.70 6.78
C THR A 59 10.46 -26.94 6.51
N ASN A 60 9.83 -27.99 5.96
CA ASN A 60 10.49 -29.21 5.49
C ASN A 60 10.62 -29.26 3.95
N ASP A 61 10.11 -28.24 3.25
CA ASP A 61 10.17 -28.17 1.79
C ASP A 61 11.58 -27.76 1.37
N GLN A 62 12.25 -28.63 0.61
CA GLN A 62 13.63 -28.43 0.21
C GLN A 62 13.83 -27.24 -0.74
N GLU A 63 12.86 -26.94 -1.61
CA GLU A 63 12.93 -25.77 -2.50
C GLU A 63 12.81 -24.49 -1.69
N VAL A 64 11.87 -24.45 -0.74
CA VAL A 64 11.72 -23.33 0.18
C VAL A 64 12.96 -23.16 1.04
N LEU A 65 13.52 -24.23 1.59
CA LEU A 65 14.77 -24.17 2.38
C LEU A 65 15.94 -23.63 1.57
N ASN A 66 16.11 -24.06 0.32
CA ASN A 66 17.17 -23.56 -0.55
C ASN A 66 17.02 -22.05 -0.80
N LYS A 67 15.79 -21.58 -1.03
CA LYS A 67 15.45 -20.15 -1.17
C LYS A 67 15.79 -19.37 0.10
N LEU A 68 15.35 -19.83 1.27
CA LEU A 68 15.59 -19.15 2.54
C LEU A 68 17.09 -19.13 2.90
N ARG A 69 17.83 -20.20 2.64
CA ARG A 69 19.30 -20.24 2.80
C ARG A 69 20.01 -19.26 1.88
N ARG A 70 19.54 -19.10 0.64
CA ARG A 70 20.06 -18.08 -0.28
C ARG A 70 19.86 -16.68 0.30
N MET A 71 18.68 -16.40 0.86
CA MET A 71 18.39 -15.12 1.52
C MET A 71 19.30 -14.89 2.74
N LYS A 72 19.55 -15.92 3.54
CA LYS A 72 20.45 -15.84 4.70
C LYS A 72 21.89 -15.50 4.30
N ARG A 73 22.39 -16.04 3.20
CA ARG A 73 23.73 -15.68 2.67
C ARG A 73 23.80 -14.28 2.09
N ALA A 74 22.66 -13.73 1.65
CA ALA A 74 22.55 -12.39 1.08
C ALA A 74 22.36 -11.29 2.15
N GLU A 75 22.59 -11.60 3.43
CA GLU A 75 22.36 -10.72 4.58
C GLU A 75 23.05 -9.34 4.47
N ALA A 76 24.21 -9.27 3.81
CA ALA A 76 24.90 -8.00 3.53
C ALA A 76 24.04 -7.00 2.72
N ARG A 77 23.00 -7.48 2.00
CA ARG A 77 22.08 -6.63 1.23
C ARG A 77 20.98 -5.98 2.06
N ILE A 78 20.79 -6.38 3.32
CA ILE A 78 19.67 -5.86 4.14
C ILE A 78 19.74 -4.33 4.30
N LEU A 79 20.94 -3.76 4.44
CA LEU A 79 21.10 -2.31 4.56
C LEU A 79 20.72 -1.57 3.28
N PHE A 80 21.13 -2.11 2.13
CA PHE A 80 20.76 -1.57 0.83
C PHE A 80 19.24 -1.62 0.61
N ASP A 81 18.62 -2.76 0.91
CA ASP A 81 17.18 -2.94 0.80
C ASP A 81 16.39 -2.03 1.78
N TRP A 82 16.96 -1.74 2.95
CA TRP A 82 16.39 -0.78 3.89
C TRP A 82 16.39 0.64 3.30
N GLU A 83 17.48 1.06 2.68
CA GLU A 83 17.56 2.37 2.03
C GLU A 83 16.56 2.48 0.87
N ALA A 84 16.47 1.44 0.03
CA ALA A 84 15.47 1.35 -1.02
C ALA A 84 14.04 1.44 -0.48
N TRP A 85 13.74 0.75 0.63
CA TRP A 85 12.46 0.85 1.31
C TRP A 85 12.18 2.28 1.80
N MET A 86 13.15 2.97 2.39
CA MET A 86 12.96 4.34 2.89
C MET A 86 12.66 5.34 1.77
N GLN A 87 13.29 5.17 0.60
CA GLN A 87 12.97 5.96 -0.59
C GLN A 87 11.53 5.71 -1.06
N GLN A 88 11.12 4.44 -1.16
CA GLN A 88 9.76 4.06 -1.54
C GLN A 88 8.72 4.58 -0.53
N LYS A 89 8.98 4.41 0.76
CA LYS A 89 8.12 4.90 1.85
C LYS A 89 7.94 6.41 1.77
N THR A 90 9.01 7.15 1.51
CA THR A 90 8.96 8.61 1.33
C THR A 90 8.10 8.98 0.12
N ALA A 91 8.31 8.32 -1.02
CA ALA A 91 7.50 8.56 -2.21
C ALA A 91 6.01 8.28 -1.98
N ILE A 92 5.66 7.23 -1.23
CA ILE A 92 4.29 6.91 -0.84
C ILE A 92 3.70 8.03 0.03
N LEU A 93 4.45 8.52 1.02
CA LEU A 93 3.99 9.58 1.92
C LEU A 93 3.77 10.90 1.17
N VAL A 94 4.69 11.30 0.29
CA VAL A 94 4.55 12.50 -0.55
C VAL A 94 3.32 12.39 -1.43
N ARG A 95 3.12 11.26 -2.12
CA ARG A 95 1.93 11.05 -2.96
C ARG A 95 0.63 11.13 -2.17
N ARG A 96 0.59 10.57 -0.96
CA ARG A 96 -0.58 10.67 -0.06
C ARG A 96 -0.83 12.11 0.38
N SER A 97 0.23 12.85 0.74
CA SER A 97 0.14 14.26 1.12
C SER A 97 -0.44 15.09 -0.02
N VAL A 98 0.12 14.99 -1.23
CA VAL A 98 -0.39 15.69 -2.43
C VAL A 98 -1.85 15.35 -2.69
N ARG A 99 -2.21 14.06 -2.64
CA ARG A 99 -3.60 13.64 -2.84
C ARG A 99 -4.54 14.26 -1.81
N ASN A 100 -4.16 14.25 -0.53
CA ASN A 100 -4.97 14.81 0.55
C ASN A 100 -5.14 16.33 0.39
N THR A 101 -4.06 17.05 0.08
CA THR A 101 -4.13 18.50 -0.19
C THR A 101 -5.05 18.80 -1.37
N ASN A 102 -4.98 18.02 -2.45
CA ASN A 102 -5.87 18.20 -3.59
C ASN A 102 -7.34 17.98 -3.21
N ILE A 103 -7.63 16.95 -2.40
CA ILE A 103 -8.99 16.70 -1.89
C ILE A 103 -9.48 17.90 -1.07
N ASN A 104 -8.65 18.39 -0.13
CA ASN A 104 -9.01 19.52 0.73
C ASN A 104 -9.31 20.79 -0.10
N ILE A 105 -8.46 21.10 -1.10
CA ILE A 105 -8.69 22.24 -2.00
C ILE A 105 -10.03 22.10 -2.75
N HIS A 106 -10.34 20.91 -3.25
CA HIS A 106 -11.62 20.67 -3.92
C HIS A 106 -12.82 20.84 -2.96
N GLU A 107 -12.69 20.39 -1.72
CA GLU A 107 -13.71 20.58 -0.68
C GLU A 107 -13.90 22.06 -0.32
N GLU A 108 -12.82 22.81 -0.18
CA GLU A 108 -12.83 24.27 0.07
C GLU A 108 -13.49 25.03 -1.09
N ILE A 109 -13.11 24.74 -2.33
CA ILE A 109 -13.69 25.36 -3.53
C ILE A 109 -15.19 25.06 -3.61
N ASN A 110 -15.59 23.82 -3.40
CA ASN A 110 -17.00 23.44 -3.41
C ASN A 110 -17.78 24.17 -2.31
N THR A 111 -17.22 24.24 -1.10
CA THR A 111 -17.84 24.94 0.03
C THR A 111 -18.00 26.43 -0.27
N PHE A 112 -16.96 27.07 -0.80
CA PHE A 112 -16.99 28.47 -1.21
C PHE A 112 -18.07 28.73 -2.27
N ALA A 113 -18.14 27.89 -3.31
CA ALA A 113 -19.15 28.00 -4.35
C ALA A 113 -20.58 27.87 -3.80
N GLN A 114 -20.83 26.90 -2.91
CA GLN A 114 -22.14 26.72 -2.28
C GLN A 114 -22.52 27.91 -1.38
N ASN A 115 -21.57 28.45 -0.64
CA ASN A 115 -21.81 29.62 0.21
C ASN A 115 -22.13 30.88 -0.62
N LYS A 116 -21.46 31.08 -1.76
CA LYS A 116 -21.80 32.14 -2.72
C LYS A 116 -23.23 32.00 -3.26
N VAL A 117 -23.67 30.78 -3.60
CA VAL A 117 -25.04 30.51 -4.06
C VAL A 117 -26.08 30.80 -2.97
N LYS A 118 -25.75 30.55 -1.69
CA LYS A 118 -26.63 30.85 -0.55
C LYS A 118 -26.72 32.35 -0.23
N LEU A 119 -25.61 33.09 -0.33
CA LEU A 119 -25.52 34.52 0.01
C LEU A 119 -26.12 35.43 -1.06
N TYR A 120 -26.05 35.01 -2.33
CA TYR A 120 -26.67 35.69 -3.44
C TYR A 120 -27.56 34.71 -4.20
N PRO A 121 -28.78 34.41 -3.69
CA PRO A 121 -29.74 33.63 -4.44
C PRO A 121 -30.13 34.45 -5.66
N SER A 122 -29.47 34.19 -6.79
CA SER A 122 -29.79 34.84 -8.06
C SER A 122 -31.29 34.69 -8.33
N LYS A 123 -32.02 35.80 -8.31
CA LYS A 123 -33.32 35.90 -8.96
C LYS A 123 -33.06 35.92 -10.47
N SER A 124 -32.83 34.77 -11.09
CA SER A 124 -33.24 34.52 -12.49
C SER A 124 -32.76 33.15 -13.00
N ASN A 125 -33.70 32.49 -13.68
CA ASN A 125 -33.61 31.32 -14.56
C ASN A 125 -33.11 30.00 -13.97
N LYS A 126 -34.06 29.31 -13.32
CA LYS A 126 -34.13 27.86 -13.20
C LYS A 126 -33.97 27.23 -14.59
N GLY A 127 -32.88 26.50 -14.86
CA GLY A 127 -32.89 25.58 -16.00
C GLY A 127 -31.57 25.06 -16.57
N LEU A 128 -30.45 25.81 -16.58
CA LEU A 128 -29.39 25.48 -17.56
C LEU A 128 -27.93 25.38 -17.07
N ALA A 129 -27.60 25.69 -15.82
CA ALA A 129 -26.19 25.81 -15.43
C ALA A 129 -25.56 24.54 -14.82
N ILE A 130 -26.33 23.70 -14.11
CA ILE A 130 -25.76 22.58 -13.33
C ILE A 130 -25.55 21.31 -14.18
N SER A 131 -26.33 21.13 -15.26
CA SER A 131 -26.19 19.98 -16.17
C SER A 131 -24.96 20.09 -17.09
N THR A 132 -24.51 21.31 -17.40
CA THR A 132 -23.41 21.57 -18.33
C THR A 132 -22.04 21.28 -17.70
N LEU A 133 -21.85 21.58 -16.41
CA LEU A 133 -20.59 21.30 -15.69
C LEU A 133 -20.38 19.80 -15.40
N LYS A 134 -21.45 19.03 -15.16
CA LYS A 134 -21.33 17.56 -15.01
C LYS A 134 -21.00 16.84 -16.32
N LYS A 135 -21.39 17.39 -17.49
CA LYS A 135 -21.11 16.77 -18.80
C LYS A 135 -19.65 16.91 -19.21
N SER A 136 -18.98 18.01 -18.85
CA SER A 136 -17.58 18.23 -19.21
C SER A 136 -16.59 17.31 -18.47
N TRP A 137 -16.94 16.81 -17.29
CA TRP A 137 -16.05 15.97 -16.47
C TRP A 137 -16.06 14.48 -16.84
N LYS A 138 -17.09 14.00 -17.54
CA LYS A 138 -17.12 12.61 -18.06
C LYS A 138 -16.20 12.39 -19.27
N ASN A 139 -15.78 13.47 -19.94
CA ASN A 139 -14.98 13.37 -21.17
C ASN A 139 -13.47 13.47 -20.94
N SER A 140 -13.02 13.88 -19.74
CA SER A 140 -11.60 14.07 -19.42
C SER A 140 -10.94 12.87 -18.74
N THR A 141 -11.68 11.79 -18.46
CA THR A 141 -11.12 10.52 -17.94
C THR A 141 -10.94 9.45 -19.03
N GLY A 142 -11.12 9.80 -20.30
CA GLY A 142 -11.15 8.86 -21.43
C GLY A 142 -10.03 9.03 -22.45
N THR A 143 -8.79 9.32 -22.08
CA THR A 143 -7.64 9.17 -23.02
C THR A 143 -6.31 8.98 -22.28
N ILE A 144 -6.04 7.76 -21.80
CA ILE A 144 -4.66 7.29 -21.66
C ILE A 144 -4.40 6.43 -22.89
N SER A 145 -4.01 7.09 -23.97
CA SER A 145 -3.45 6.38 -25.13
C SER A 145 -2.09 5.83 -24.74
N LYS A 146 -1.97 4.51 -24.81
CA LYS A 146 -0.68 3.83 -24.90
C LYS A 146 0.08 4.40 -26.10
N THR A 147 1.21 5.05 -25.87
CA THR A 147 2.23 5.23 -26.90
C THR A 147 3.34 4.22 -26.60
N SER A 148 3.30 3.12 -27.33
CA SER A 148 4.39 2.17 -27.50
C SER A 148 4.90 2.38 -28.92
N GLN A 149 6.20 2.66 -29.06
CA GLN A 149 7.06 2.65 -30.26
C GLN A 149 8.39 3.28 -29.80
N ASN A 150 9.58 2.71 -29.94
CA ASN A 150 10.10 1.50 -30.59
C ASN A 150 11.29 1.01 -29.75
#